data_AF-A0A920YMU1-F1
#
_entry.id   AF-A0A920YMU1-F1
#
_cell.length_a   1.000
_cell.length_b   1.000
_cell.length_c   1.000
_cell.angle_alpha   90.00
_cell.angle_beta   90.00
_cell.angle_gamma   90.00
#
_symmetry.space_group_name_H-M   'P 1'
#
loop_
_entity.id
_entity.type
_entity.pdbx_description
1 polymer ?
#
loop_
_entity_poly.entity_id
_entity_poly.type
_entity_poly.pdbx_seq_one_letter_code
_entity_poly.pdbx_strand_id
1 'polypeptide(L)'
;MALEGIVGYLFIFCARVVDMSCTTVRTILLVRGQRLIAAVIGFFEVSVYILALNQVVGRLNNPFNLLFYALGFATGNYVGSVIEERVALGFVTVEIIPTRPDSRLPQLLREEGFGVTCFPAEGKEGERLVLHVLLKR
;
A
#
# COMPACT_ATOMS: atom_id res chain seq x y z
N MET A 1 -34.23 -12.91 14.52
CA MET A 1 -34.64 -11.84 13.59
C MET A 1 -33.74 -10.59 13.61
N ALA A 2 -33.72 -9.75 14.67
CA ALA A 2 -32.84 -8.55 14.69
C ALA A 2 -31.33 -8.88 14.75
N LEU A 3 -30.95 -9.90 15.54
CA LEU A 3 -29.56 -10.36 15.65
C LEU A 3 -29.03 -10.96 14.34
N GLU A 4 -29.88 -11.61 13.55
CA GLU A 4 -29.51 -12.20 12.25
C GLU A 4 -29.24 -11.12 11.18
N GLY A 5 -29.90 -9.97 11.28
CA GLY A 5 -29.63 -8.80 10.44
C GLY A 5 -28.27 -8.17 10.77
N ILE A 6 -27.98 -7.97 12.06
CA ILE A 6 -26.72 -7.38 12.53
C ILE A 6 -25.51 -8.27 12.18
N VAL A 7 -25.63 -9.59 12.38
CA VAL A 7 -24.59 -10.55 11.99
C VAL A 7 -24.35 -10.50 10.47
N GLY A 8 -25.41 -10.37 9.67
CA GLY A 8 -25.28 -10.21 8.22
C GLY A 8 -24.54 -8.93 7.82
N TYR A 9 -24.83 -7.79 8.46
CA TYR A 9 -24.15 -6.52 8.18
C TYR A 9 -22.66 -6.57 8.54
N LEU A 10 -22.34 -7.12 9.72
CA LEU A 10 -20.96 -7.31 10.16
C LEU A 10 -20.20 -8.27 9.24
N PHE A 11 -20.85 -9.34 8.78
CA PHE A 11 -20.27 -10.26 7.83
C PHE A 11 -19.91 -9.58 6.50
N ILE A 12 -20.84 -8.79 5.93
CA ILE A 12 -20.58 -8.02 4.70
C ILE A 12 -19.39 -7.07 4.90
N PHE A 13 -19.40 -6.33 6.01
CA PHE A 13 -18.32 -5.40 6.35
C PHE A 13 -16.97 -6.11 6.45
N CYS A 14 -16.86 -7.15 7.27
CA CYS A 14 -15.60 -7.88 7.46
C CYS A 14 -15.13 -8.55 6.17
N ALA A 15 -16.03 -9.17 5.41
CA ALA A 15 -15.69 -9.78 4.12
C ALA A 15 -15.12 -8.74 3.14
N ARG A 16 -15.69 -7.54 3.10
CA ARG A 16 -15.19 -6.44 2.26
C ARG A 16 -13.85 -5.87 2.72
N VAL A 17 -13.62 -5.79 4.03
CA VAL A 17 -12.33 -5.36 4.57
C VAL A 17 -11.23 -6.35 4.19
N VAL A 18 -11.50 -7.65 4.36
CA VAL A 18 -10.55 -8.72 4.00
C VAL A 18 -10.28 -8.73 2.50
N ASP A 19 -11.33 -8.67 1.67
CA ASP A 19 -11.22 -8.62 0.21
C ASP A 19 -10.29 -7.49 -0.24
N MET A 20 -10.58 -6.25 0.19
CA MET A 20 -9.78 -5.08 -0.20
C MET A 20 -8.33 -5.16 0.32
N SER A 21 -8.12 -5.69 1.52
CA SER A 21 -6.77 -5.91 2.06
C SER A 21 -5.99 -6.93 1.21
N CYS A 22 -6.65 -8.02 0.80
CA CYS A 22 -6.07 -9.02 -0.10
C CYS A 22 -5.76 -8.44 -1.48
N THR A 23 -6.63 -7.59 -2.03
CA THR A 23 -6.40 -6.87 -3.29
C THR A 23 -5.11 -6.05 -3.22
N THR A 24 -4.88 -5.32 -2.13
CA THR A 24 -3.66 -4.53 -1.95
C THR A 24 -2.42 -5.42 -1.88
N VAL A 25 -2.45 -6.47 -1.07
CA VAL A 25 -1.32 -7.42 -0.96
C VAL A 25 -1.02 -8.08 -2.31
N ARG A 26 -2.04 -8.54 -3.03
CA ARG A 26 -1.90 -9.10 -4.37
C ARG A 26 -1.23 -8.12 -5.33
N THR A 27 -1.63 -6.86 -5.29
CA THR A 27 -1.06 -5.80 -6.13
C THR A 27 0.43 -5.61 -5.85
N ILE A 28 0.83 -5.57 -4.57
CA ILE A 28 2.25 -5.49 -4.18
C ILE A 28 3.03 -6.70 -4.67
N LEU A 29 2.47 -7.91 -4.54
CA LEU A 29 3.11 -9.15 -4.99
C LEU A 29 3.29 -9.18 -6.52
N LEU A 30 2.33 -8.66 -7.29
CA LEU A 30 2.43 -8.51 -8.73
C LEU A 30 3.56 -7.54 -9.11
N VAL A 31 3.64 -6.38 -8.44
CA VAL A 31 4.72 -5.40 -8.65
C VAL A 31 6.09 -5.99 -8.29
N ARG A 32 6.16 -6.85 -7.27
CA ARG A 32 7.37 -7.59 -6.88
C ARG A 32 7.70 -8.81 -7.76
N GLY A 33 6.91 -9.09 -8.79
CA GLY A 33 7.12 -10.22 -9.69
C GLY A 33 6.75 -11.60 -9.10
N GLN A 34 6.13 -11.67 -7.93
CA GLN A 34 5.70 -12.93 -7.28
C GLN A 34 4.36 -13.43 -7.83
N ARG A 35 4.34 -13.77 -9.12
CA ARG A 35 3.13 -14.06 -9.91
C ARG A 35 2.29 -15.22 -9.39
N LEU A 36 2.92 -16.33 -8.96
CA LEU A 36 2.20 -17.51 -8.47
C LEU A 36 1.45 -17.22 -7.17
N ILE A 37 2.10 -16.56 -6.20
CA ILE A 37 1.48 -16.22 -4.92
C ILE A 37 0.33 -15.23 -5.16
N ALA A 38 0.54 -14.23 -6.02
CA ALA A 38 -0.50 -13.28 -6.40
C ALA A 38 -1.72 -13.96 -7.07
N ALA A 39 -1.50 -14.97 -7.93
CA ALA A 39 -2.57 -15.71 -8.59
C ALA A 39 -3.41 -16.53 -7.59
N VAL A 40 -2.75 -17.21 -6.64
CA VAL A 40 -3.44 -17.99 -5.59
C VAL A 40 -4.29 -17.06 -4.72
N ILE A 41 -3.74 -15.92 -4.28
CA ILE A 41 -4.49 -14.93 -3.50
C ILE A 41 -5.69 -14.41 -4.29
N GLY A 42 -5.49 -14.05 -5.57
CA GLY A 42 -6.56 -13.54 -6.43
C GLY A 42 -7.71 -14.53 -6.62
N PHE A 43 -7.41 -15.84 -6.67
CA PHE A 43 -8.44 -16.88 -6.76
C PHE A 43 -9.34 -16.93 -5.50
N PHE A 44 -8.75 -16.85 -4.31
CA PHE A 44 -9.53 -16.82 -3.08
C PHE A 44 -10.24 -15.47 -2.86
N GLU A 45 -9.57 -14.37 -3.21
CA GLU A 45 -10.13 -13.01 -3.18
C GLU A 45 -11.43 -12.92 -3.98
N VAL A 46 -11.42 -13.35 -5.25
CA VAL A 46 -12.63 -13.26 -6.09
C VAL A 46 -13.79 -14.13 -5.57
N SER A 47 -13.48 -15.25 -4.90
CA SER A 47 -14.49 -16.11 -4.28
C SER A 47 -15.17 -15.40 -3.11
N VAL A 48 -14.39 -14.74 -2.25
CA VAL A 48 -14.93 -13.92 -1.14
C VAL A 48 -15.72 -12.73 -1.68
N TYR A 49 -15.21 -12.07 -2.73
CA TYR A 49 -15.88 -10.95 -3.39
C TYR A 49 -17.29 -11.32 -3.85
N ILE A 50 -17.43 -12.42 -4.60
CA ILE A 50 -18.72 -12.86 -5.16
C ILE A 50 -19.70 -13.21 -4.04
N LEU A 51 -19.24 -13.86 -2.97
CA LEU A 51 -20.10 -14.19 -1.82
C LEU A 51 -20.62 -12.93 -1.12
N ALA A 52 -19.75 -11.95 -0.89
CA ALA A 52 -20.15 -10.67 -0.29
C ALA A 52 -21.09 -9.87 -1.22
N LEU A 53 -20.80 -9.85 -2.52
CA LEU A 53 -21.61 -9.15 -3.52
C LEU A 53 -23.01 -9.74 -3.62
N ASN A 54 -23.13 -11.07 -3.68
CA ASN A 54 -24.43 -11.76 -3.72
C ASN A 54 -25.30 -11.38 -2.51
N GLN A 55 -24.70 -11.30 -1.32
CA GLN A 55 -25.41 -10.93 -0.11
C GLN A 55 -26.00 -9.51 -0.14
N VAL A 56 -25.30 -8.56 -0.77
CA VAL A 56 -25.77 -7.17 -0.91
C VAL A 56 -26.80 -7.06 -2.03
N VAL A 57 -26.52 -7.63 -3.19
CA VAL A 57 -27.40 -7.57 -4.37
C VAL A 57 -28.73 -8.28 -4.10
N GLY A 58 -28.71 -9.41 -3.39
CA GLY A 58 -29.93 -10.12 -2.99
C GLY A 58 -30.79 -9.38 -1.96
N ARG A 59 -30.27 -8.31 -1.34
CA ARG A 59 -30.94 -7.54 -0.28
C ARG A 59 -30.83 -6.02 -0.48
N LEU A 60 -30.91 -5.57 -1.73
CA LEU A 60 -30.83 -4.14 -2.10
C LEU A 60 -31.96 -3.28 -1.52
N ASN A 61 -33.09 -3.89 -1.15
CA ASN A 61 -34.21 -3.20 -0.52
C ASN A 61 -33.88 -2.60 0.85
N ASN A 62 -32.73 -2.96 1.44
CA ASN A 62 -32.29 -2.46 2.72
C ASN A 62 -31.04 -1.57 2.57
N PRO A 63 -31.15 -0.24 2.74
CA PRO A 63 -30.04 0.69 2.54
C PRO A 63 -28.87 0.47 3.51
N PHE A 64 -29.09 -0.20 4.65
CA PHE A 64 -28.02 -0.52 5.59
C PHE A 64 -27.02 -1.53 4.99
N ASN A 65 -27.44 -2.48 4.17
CA ASN A 65 -26.51 -3.42 3.51
C ASN A 65 -25.50 -2.67 2.63
N LEU A 66 -25.99 -1.69 1.88
CA LEU A 66 -25.15 -0.85 1.03
C LEU A 66 -24.19 0.01 1.86
N LEU A 67 -24.67 0.56 2.98
CA LEU A 67 -23.85 1.35 3.89
C LEU A 67 -22.69 0.52 4.48
N PHE A 68 -22.97 -0.67 5.01
CA PHE A 68 -21.93 -1.55 5.57
C PHE A 68 -20.97 -2.07 4.50
N TYR A 69 -21.44 -2.31 3.27
CA TYR A 69 -20.58 -2.63 2.14
C TYR A 69 -19.63 -1.47 1.78
N ALA A 70 -20.15 -0.24 1.70
CA ALA A 70 -19.36 0.95 1.42
C ALA A 70 -18.35 1.25 2.54
N LEU A 71 -18.76 1.11 3.80
CA LEU A 71 -17.87 1.23 4.96
C LEU A 71 -16.77 0.16 4.92
N GLY A 72 -17.13 -1.10 4.64
CA GLY A 72 -16.16 -2.19 4.54
C GLY A 72 -15.16 -1.96 3.41
N PHE A 73 -15.62 -1.41 2.28
CA PHE A 73 -14.75 -0.99 1.18
C PHE A 73 -13.78 0.12 1.62
N ALA A 74 -14.26 1.18 2.25
CA ALA A 74 -13.44 2.30 2.68
C ALA A 74 -12.42 1.90 3.76
N THR A 75 -12.86 1.18 4.79
CA THR A 75 -11.99 0.66 5.85
C THR A 75 -10.99 -0.36 5.29
N GLY A 76 -11.41 -1.22 4.37
CA GLY A 76 -10.54 -2.18 3.71
C GLY A 76 -9.40 -1.52 2.93
N ASN A 77 -9.67 -0.42 2.21
CA ASN A 77 -8.62 0.35 1.55
C ASN A 77 -7.65 0.98 2.54
N TYR A 78 -8.15 1.54 3.65
CA TYR A 78 -7.30 2.10 4.69
C TYR A 78 -6.39 1.03 5.32
N VAL A 79 -6.95 -0.12 5.69
CA VAL A 79 -6.19 -1.25 6.23
C VAL A 79 -5.20 -1.79 5.20
N GLY A 80 -5.62 -1.92 3.94
CA GLY A 80 -4.77 -2.31 2.82
C GLY A 80 -3.58 -1.37 2.67
N SER A 81 -3.80 -0.06 2.74
CA SER A 81 -2.75 0.96 2.69
C SER A 81 -1.77 0.86 3.87
N VAL A 82 -2.25 0.57 5.08
CA VAL A 82 -1.37 0.31 6.24
C VAL A 82 -0.57 -0.98 6.06
N ILE A 83 -1.16 -2.03 5.48
CA ILE A 83 -0.45 -3.26 5.13
C ILE A 83 0.61 -2.96 4.06
N GLU A 84 0.25 -2.20 3.03
CA GLU A 84 1.17 -1.77 1.99
C GLU A 84 2.36 -1.02 2.59
N GLU A 85 2.14 -0.04 3.46
CA GLU A 85 3.22 0.69 4.12
C GLU A 85 4.15 -0.24 4.90
N ARG A 86 3.59 -1.22 5.62
CA ARG A 86 4.37 -2.22 6.38
C ARG A 86 5.11 -3.21 5.48
N VAL A 87 4.51 -3.63 4.37
CA VAL A 87 5.13 -4.58 3.44
C VAL A 87 6.17 -3.87 2.57
N ALA A 88 5.90 -2.62 2.18
CA ALA A 88 6.80 -1.71 1.49
C ALA A 88 7.82 -1.04 2.42
N LEU A 89 7.99 -1.53 3.66
CA LEU A 89 9.18 -1.32 4.49
C LEU A 89 10.40 -1.92 3.75
N GLY A 90 10.86 -1.16 2.77
CA GLY A 90 12.06 -1.34 2.00
C GLY A 90 12.88 -0.06 2.09
N PHE A 91 13.89 0.02 1.24
CA PHE A 91 14.78 1.15 1.25
C PHE A 91 14.07 2.42 0.75
N VAL A 92 14.20 3.52 1.49
CA VAL A 92 13.85 4.87 1.05
C VAL A 92 15.08 5.49 0.43
N THR A 93 14.95 6.03 -0.79
CA THR A 93 16.00 6.85 -1.39
C THR A 93 15.74 8.30 -1.04
N VAL A 94 16.63 8.90 -0.26
CA VAL A 94 16.62 10.35 0.01
C VAL A 94 17.52 11.03 -1.00
N GLU A 95 16.95 11.96 -1.76
CA GLU A 95 17.68 12.83 -2.67
C GLU A 95 18.05 14.12 -1.93
N ILE A 96 19.35 14.42 -1.88
CA ILE A 96 19.88 15.63 -1.24
C ILE A 96 20.64 16.42 -2.30
N ILE A 97 20.25 17.68 -2.49
CA ILE A 97 20.91 18.63 -3.39
C ILE A 97 21.55 19.71 -2.53
N PRO A 98 22.86 19.60 -2.18
CA PRO A 98 23.52 20.59 -1.36
C PRO A 98 23.67 21.90 -2.15
N THR A 99 23.62 23.03 -1.43
CA THR A 99 23.82 24.35 -2.03
C THR A 99 25.22 24.53 -2.59
N ARG A 100 26.22 23.79 -2.09
CA ARG A 100 27.61 23.83 -2.59
C ARG A 100 28.01 22.45 -3.14
N PRO A 101 28.48 22.35 -4.40
CA PRO A 101 28.89 21.08 -4.99
C PRO A 101 30.05 20.41 -4.24
N ASP A 102 30.94 21.20 -3.63
CA ASP A 102 32.13 20.73 -2.90
C ASP A 102 31.84 20.31 -1.44
N SER A 103 30.58 20.05 -1.10
CA SER A 103 30.23 19.75 0.28
C SER A 103 30.90 18.44 0.76
N ARG A 104 31.38 18.42 1.99
CA ARG A 104 31.88 17.19 2.66
C ARG A 104 30.75 16.23 3.07
N LEU A 105 29.51 16.56 2.71
CA LEU A 105 28.30 15.84 3.09
C LEU A 105 28.28 14.38 2.60
N PRO A 106 28.71 14.04 1.36
CA PRO A 106 28.77 12.66 0.93
C PRO A 106 29.74 11.82 1.77
N GLN A 107 30.89 12.39 2.19
CA GLN A 107 31.86 11.66 3.01
C GLN A 107 31.32 11.45 4.43
N LEU A 108 30.76 12.49 5.06
CA LEU A 108 30.17 12.38 6.40
C LEU A 108 29.07 11.33 6.46
N LEU A 109 28.17 11.32 5.48
CA LEU A 109 27.09 10.32 5.42
C LEU A 109 27.63 8.88 5.24
N ARG A 110 28.73 8.70 4.50
CA ARG A 110 29.39 7.38 4.36
C ARG A 110 30.10 6.96 5.64
N GLU A 111 30.73 7.89 6.36
CA GLU A 111 31.36 7.64 7.65
C GLU A 111 30.34 7.20 8.70
N GLU A 112 29.11 7.74 8.64
CA GLU A 112 27.96 7.31 9.46
C GLU A 112 27.32 5.98 8.98
N GLY A 113 27.87 5.34 7.95
CA GLY A 113 27.43 4.03 7.47
C GLY A 113 26.30 4.05 6.44
N PHE A 114 25.93 5.21 5.89
CA PHE A 114 24.92 5.29 4.84
C PHE A 114 25.48 4.99 3.44
N GLY A 115 24.70 4.26 2.64
CA GLY A 115 25.00 4.04 1.22
C GLY A 115 24.70 5.29 0.40
N VAL A 116 25.74 6.04 0.03
CA VAL A 116 25.61 7.31 -0.72
C VAL A 116 26.23 7.20 -2.11
N THR A 117 25.37 7.35 -3.13
CA THR A 117 25.78 7.56 -4.52
C THR A 117 25.68 9.04 -4.84
N CYS A 118 26.67 9.61 -5.51
CA CYS A 118 26.68 11.02 -5.87
C CYS A 118 27.05 11.19 -7.34
N PHE A 119 26.39 12.12 -8.02
CA PHE A 119 26.65 12.45 -9.42
C PHE A 119 26.54 13.96 -9.65
N PRO A 120 27.34 14.53 -10.57
CA PRO A 120 27.24 15.94 -10.95
C PRO A 120 25.94 16.18 -11.71
N ALA A 121 25.33 17.33 -11.48
CA ALA A 121 24.12 17.80 -12.15
C ALA A 121 24.21 19.31 -12.40
N GLU A 122 23.29 19.85 -13.20
CA GLU A 122 23.21 21.28 -13.49
C GLU A 122 21.86 21.83 -13.03
N GLY A 123 21.89 22.90 -12.25
CA GLY A 123 20.70 23.63 -11.82
C GLY A 123 20.65 25.02 -12.44
N LYS A 124 19.57 25.76 -12.16
CA LYS A 124 19.39 27.14 -12.66
C LYS A 124 20.56 28.07 -12.31
N GLU A 125 21.21 27.84 -11.18
CA GLU A 125 22.31 28.67 -10.66
C GLU A 125 23.70 28.09 -10.97
N GLY A 126 23.78 27.05 -11.82
CA GLY A 126 25.04 26.38 -12.20
C GLY A 126 25.16 24.96 -11.64
N GLU A 127 26.39 24.48 -11.54
CA GLU A 127 26.71 23.11 -11.13
C GLU A 127 26.17 22.77 -9.72
N ARG A 128 25.60 21.58 -9.61
CA ARG A 128 25.10 20.99 -8.37
C ARG A 128 25.64 19.58 -8.22
N LEU A 129 25.74 19.14 -6.98
CA LEU A 129 25.94 17.72 -6.66
C LEU A 129 24.60 17.15 -6.24
N VAL A 130 24.21 16.00 -6.77
CA VAL A 130 23.01 15.29 -6.30
C VAL A 130 23.45 14.04 -5.58
N LEU A 131 22.97 13.85 -4.36
CA LEU A 131 23.26 12.68 -3.53
C LEU A 131 21.99 11.84 -3.45
N HIS A 132 22.11 10.56 -3.78
CA HIS A 132 21.11 9.54 -3.50
C HIS A 132 21.58 8.72 -2.30
N VAL A 133 20.84 8.81 -1.21
CA VAL A 133 21.10 8.08 0.03
C VAL A 133 20.07 6.97 0.18
N LEU A 134 20.51 5.72 0.15
CA LEU A 134 19.64 4.58 0.35
C LEU A 134 19.54 4.26 1.84
N LEU A 135 18.38 4.53 2.44
CA LEU A 135 18.09 4.33 3.86
C LEU A 135 17.16 3.14 4.04
N LYS A 136 17.41 2.27 5.02
CA LYS A 136 16.41 1.29 5.43
C LYS A 136 15.42 1.97 6.37
N ARG A 137 14.12 1.89 6.04
CA ARG A 137 13.03 2.49 6.82
C ARG A 137 12.79 1.75 8.14
#